data_AF-A0A4Q2YPT3-F1
#
_entry.id   AF-A0A4Q2YPT3-F1
#
_cell.length_a   1.000
_cell.length_b   1.000
_cell.length_c   1.000
_cell.angle_alpha   90.00
_cell.angle_beta   90.00
_cell.angle_gamma   90.00
#
_symmetry.space_group_name_H-M   'P 1'
#
loop_
_entity.id
_entity.type
_entity.pdbx_description
1 polymer ?
#
loop_
_entity_poly.entity_id
_entity_poly.type
_entity_poly.pdbx_seq_one_letter_code
_entity_poly.pdbx_strand_id
1 'polypeptide(L)'
;MSAGIGNETGDPFIRSPRQASQIFGLEGARAPRQKNLFVVNFRKAGDTTSTGISDGTWNKDLGFLVKSVDRPSVDPKVEELNQYNKKRQVNTGYKIGTTRITVYDTADSMAMRMWAEYSKYYFGDFRHATQAATDWGYDVTLRTFQD
;
A
#
# COMPACT_ATOMS: atom_id res chain seq x y z
N MET A 1 47.28 -34.00 -10.75
CA MET A 1 46.32 -33.28 -11.63
C MET A 1 45.58 -32.28 -10.75
N SER A 2 46.00 -31.02 -10.80
CA SER A 2 45.47 -29.91 -9.99
C SER A 2 44.64 -29.02 -10.91
N ALA A 3 43.33 -28.95 -10.69
CA ALA A 3 42.48 -27.95 -11.32
C ALA A 3 42.39 -26.78 -10.34
N GLY A 4 43.08 -25.69 -10.68
CA GLY A 4 43.19 -24.49 -9.86
C GLY A 4 41.84 -23.83 -9.62
N ILE A 5 41.57 -23.51 -8.35
CA ILE A 5 40.49 -22.63 -7.92
C ILE A 5 40.96 -21.20 -8.24
N GLY A 6 40.46 -20.64 -9.34
CA GLY A 6 40.66 -19.23 -9.69
C GLY A 6 39.87 -18.34 -8.75
N ASN A 7 40.58 -17.55 -7.94
CA ASN A 7 40.01 -16.54 -7.06
C ASN A 7 39.79 -15.26 -7.89
N GLU A 8 38.63 -15.12 -8.52
CA GLU A 8 38.34 -14.02 -9.44
C GLU A 8 37.88 -12.78 -8.68
N THR A 9 38.85 -11.91 -8.38
CA THR A 9 38.64 -10.57 -7.84
C THR A 9 38.31 -9.64 -9.02
N GLY A 10 37.07 -9.64 -9.48
CA GLY A 10 36.72 -8.86 -10.68
C GLY A 10 35.22 -8.82 -10.99
N ASP A 11 34.60 -7.68 -10.65
CA ASP A 11 33.23 -7.24 -10.91
C ASP A 11 32.06 -8.17 -10.48
N PRO A 12 31.04 -7.66 -9.76
CA PRO A 12 29.93 -8.46 -9.23
C PRO A 12 28.88 -8.80 -10.30
N PHE A 13 29.32 -9.20 -11.50
CA PHE A 13 28.43 -9.76 -12.51
C PHE A 13 28.15 -11.23 -12.16
N ILE A 14 26.87 -11.57 -12.01
CA ILE A 14 26.42 -12.94 -11.73
C ILE A 14 26.60 -13.75 -13.02
N ARG A 15 27.63 -14.61 -13.07
CA ARG A 15 27.99 -15.37 -14.29
C ARG A 15 27.58 -16.84 -14.23
N SER A 16 27.23 -17.37 -13.05
CA SER A 16 26.89 -18.79 -12.90
C SER A 16 25.73 -19.05 -11.91
N PRO A 17 24.97 -20.15 -12.10
CA PRO A 17 23.90 -20.55 -11.19
C PRO A 17 24.37 -20.79 -9.73
N ARG A 18 25.64 -21.18 -9.53
CA ARG A 18 26.21 -21.41 -8.19
C ARG A 18 26.36 -20.11 -7.40
N GLN A 19 26.77 -19.02 -8.05
CA GLN A 19 26.85 -17.69 -7.43
C GLN A 19 25.45 -17.14 -7.11
N ALA A 20 24.48 -17.36 -8.00
CA ALA A 20 23.08 -17.00 -7.73
C ALA A 20 22.51 -17.78 -6.54
N SER A 21 22.83 -19.08 -6.43
CA SER A 21 22.44 -19.92 -5.29
C SER A 21 23.03 -19.43 -3.96
N GLN A 22 24.25 -18.90 -3.95
CA GLN A 22 24.87 -18.36 -2.73
C GLN A 22 24.20 -17.04 -2.28
N ILE A 23 23.67 -16.26 -3.22
CA ILE A 23 23.04 -14.96 -2.91
C ILE A 23 21.55 -15.13 -2.58
N PHE A 24 20.82 -15.91 -3.37
CA PHE A 24 19.35 -16.02 -3.35
C PHE A 24 18.82 -17.38 -2.87
N GLY A 25 19.69 -18.36 -2.65
CA GLY A 25 19.30 -19.70 -2.18
C GLY A 25 18.95 -19.72 -0.69
N LEU A 26 18.61 -20.90 -0.20
CA LEU A 26 18.13 -21.14 1.18
C LEU A 26 19.13 -20.68 2.26
N GLU A 27 20.43 -20.78 1.99
CA GLU A 27 21.51 -20.35 2.89
C GLU A 27 22.02 -18.92 2.59
N GLY A 28 21.44 -18.25 1.59
CA GLY A 28 21.84 -16.91 1.17
C GLY A 28 21.21 -15.81 2.04
N ALA A 29 21.99 -14.78 2.36
CA ALA A 29 21.52 -13.64 3.17
C ALA A 29 20.50 -12.73 2.46
N ARG A 30 20.17 -13.00 1.19
CA ARG A 30 19.32 -12.14 0.34
C ARG A 30 18.22 -12.92 -0.37
N ALA A 31 17.54 -13.80 0.36
CA ALA A 31 16.39 -14.53 -0.16
C ALA A 31 15.34 -13.57 -0.77
N PRO A 32 14.79 -13.87 -1.97
CA PRO A 32 13.74 -13.06 -2.57
C PRO A 32 12.50 -12.94 -1.68
N ARG A 33 11.91 -11.74 -1.60
CA ARG A 33 10.67 -11.54 -0.83
C ARG A 33 9.48 -12.16 -1.56
N GLN A 34 8.65 -12.89 -0.82
CA GLN A 34 7.41 -13.45 -1.33
C GLN A 34 6.32 -12.37 -1.46
N LYS A 35 5.47 -12.50 -2.48
CA LYS A 35 4.42 -11.51 -2.81
C LYS A 35 3.40 -11.32 -1.68
N ASN A 36 3.09 -12.37 -0.93
CA ASN A 36 2.10 -12.39 0.15
C ASN A 36 2.70 -12.09 1.54
N LEU A 37 4.01 -11.80 1.65
CA LEU A 37 4.64 -11.48 2.92
C LEU A 37 4.61 -9.96 3.18
N PHE A 38 3.44 -9.47 3.54
CA PHE A 38 3.19 -8.08 3.91
C PHE A 38 2.10 -7.95 4.99
N VAL A 39 2.10 -6.82 5.69
CA VAL A 39 1.01 -6.38 6.57
C VAL A 39 0.69 -4.93 6.21
N VAL A 40 -0.59 -4.56 6.24
CA VAL A 40 -1.03 -3.19 6.02
C VAL A 40 -1.48 -2.61 7.35
N ASN A 41 -1.01 -1.42 7.69
CA ASN A 41 -1.44 -0.68 8.87
C ASN A 41 -2.19 0.57 8.43
N PHE A 42 -3.48 0.64 8.77
CA PHE A 42 -4.28 1.83 8.53
C PHE A 42 -4.13 2.79 9.71
N ARG A 43 -3.85 4.06 9.41
CA ARG A 43 -3.78 5.13 10.43
C ARG A 43 -4.76 6.22 10.07
N LYS A 44 -5.60 6.59 11.04
CA LYS A 44 -6.52 7.70 10.92
C LYS A 44 -5.81 9.01 11.27
N ALA A 45 -6.15 10.10 10.58
CA ALA A 45 -5.60 11.41 10.89
C ALA A 45 -6.00 11.84 12.33
N GLY A 46 -5.02 12.24 13.15
CA GLY A 46 -5.22 12.61 14.55
C GLY A 46 -5.07 11.47 15.57
N ASP A 47 -4.81 10.24 15.12
CA ASP A 47 -4.50 9.09 15.99
C ASP A 47 -3.04 9.18 16.48
N THR A 48 -2.82 9.90 17.59
CA THR A 48 -1.50 10.08 18.22
C THR A 48 -1.10 8.94 19.18
N THR A 49 -2.01 8.01 19.46
CA THR A 49 -1.89 6.98 20.51
C THR A 49 -2.01 5.55 20.00
N SER A 50 -1.68 5.29 18.74
CA SER A 50 -1.62 3.91 18.19
C SER A 50 -0.45 3.05 18.71
N THR A 51 0.01 3.28 19.94
CA THR A 51 0.76 2.29 20.74
C THR A 51 -0.16 1.25 21.40
N GLY A 52 -1.49 1.42 21.31
CA GLY A 52 -2.46 0.54 21.95
C GLY A 52 -3.57 0.11 21.01
N ILE A 53 -3.81 -1.19 21.00
CA ILE A 53 -5.04 -1.84 20.54
C ILE A 53 -6.17 -1.33 21.45
N SER A 54 -7.00 -0.38 21.01
CA SER A 54 -8.24 -0.05 21.70
C SER A 54 -9.40 -0.75 20.99
N ASP A 55 -10.17 -1.52 21.76
CA ASP A 55 -11.27 -2.32 21.24
C ASP A 55 -12.35 -1.43 20.61
N GLY A 56 -12.80 -1.80 19.41
CA GLY A 56 -13.93 -1.15 18.71
C GLY A 56 -13.57 -0.22 17.55
N THR A 57 -12.29 0.02 17.26
CA THR A 57 -11.88 0.86 16.11
C THR A 57 -11.48 0.00 14.91
N TRP A 58 -12.00 0.32 13.71
CA TRP A 58 -11.77 -0.47 12.50
C TRP A 58 -10.32 -0.46 12.01
N ASN A 59 -9.49 0.49 12.44
CA ASN A 59 -8.12 0.69 11.97
C ASN A 59 -7.17 -0.48 12.32
N LYS A 60 -7.42 -1.17 13.43
CA LYS A 60 -6.51 -2.17 13.98
C LYS A 60 -6.60 -3.53 13.29
N ASP A 61 -7.80 -4.13 13.20
CA ASP A 61 -7.92 -5.49 12.66
C ASP A 61 -8.12 -5.51 11.13
N LEU A 62 -8.48 -4.36 10.52
CA LEU A 62 -8.64 -4.26 9.06
C LEU A 62 -7.35 -4.57 8.30
N GLY A 63 -6.19 -4.30 8.90
CA GLY A 63 -4.89 -4.63 8.33
C GLY A 63 -4.73 -6.11 7.97
N PHE A 64 -5.34 -7.00 8.76
CA PHE A 64 -5.31 -8.45 8.54
C PHE A 64 -6.33 -8.92 7.49
N LEU A 65 -7.34 -8.10 7.18
CA LEU A 65 -8.35 -8.41 6.17
C LEU A 65 -7.87 -8.06 4.75
N VAL A 66 -6.72 -7.39 4.60
CA VAL A 66 -6.19 -7.02 3.28
C VAL A 66 -5.66 -8.27 2.55
N LYS A 67 -6.30 -8.61 1.44
CA LYS A 67 -5.91 -9.73 0.56
C LYS A 67 -4.77 -9.34 -0.38
N SER A 68 -4.85 -8.15 -0.96
CA SER A 68 -3.85 -7.65 -1.91
C SER A 68 -3.81 -6.14 -1.91
N VAL A 69 -2.60 -5.59 -2.05
CA VAL A 69 -2.37 -4.17 -2.24
C VAL A 69 -1.28 -3.98 -3.29
N ASP A 70 -1.51 -3.04 -4.20
CA ASP A 70 -0.50 -2.62 -5.16
C ASP A 70 0.41 -1.56 -4.54
N ARG A 71 1.65 -1.47 -5.02
CA ARG A 71 2.51 -0.33 -4.65
C ARG A 71 2.16 0.86 -5.55
N PRO A 72 2.19 2.11 -5.04
CA PRO A 72 2.04 3.28 -5.90
C PRO A 72 3.08 3.25 -7.02
N SER A 73 2.63 3.35 -8.28
CA SER A 73 3.54 3.54 -9.41
C SER A 73 4.12 4.95 -9.34
N VAL A 74 5.39 5.09 -9.68
CA VAL A 74 6.05 6.40 -9.79
C VAL A 74 6.57 6.51 -11.21
N ASP A 75 5.90 7.34 -12.00
CA ASP A 75 6.23 7.52 -13.42
C ASP A 75 7.05 8.81 -13.58
N PRO A 76 8.35 8.72 -13.91
CA PRO A 76 9.18 9.91 -14.12
C PRO A 76 8.71 10.63 -15.39
N LYS A 77 8.50 11.94 -15.27
CA LYS A 77 8.20 12.81 -16.41
C LYS A 77 9.51 13.16 -17.10
N VAL A 78 9.66 12.66 -18.33
CA VAL A 78 10.83 12.90 -19.18
C VAL A 78 10.43 13.80 -20.34
N GLU A 79 11.20 14.87 -20.54
CA GLU A 79 11.06 15.78 -21.67
C GLU A 79 12.25 15.58 -22.62
N GLU A 80 11.97 15.40 -23.90
CA GLU A 80 13.00 15.24 -24.93
C GLU A 80 13.37 16.62 -25.49
N LEU A 81 14.61 17.02 -25.29
CA LEU A 81 15.19 18.25 -25.80
C LEU A 81 16.16 17.90 -26.92
N ASN A 82 16.08 18.62 -28.04
CA ASN A 82 17.07 18.50 -29.11
C ASN A 82 18.24 19.43 -28.81
N GLN A 83 19.43 18.87 -28.72
CA GLN A 83 20.67 19.63 -28.59
C GLN A 83 21.63 19.18 -29.67
N TYR A 84 22.03 20.11 -30.54
CA TYR A 84 23.01 19.86 -31.60
C TYR A 84 22.67 18.63 -32.45
N ASN A 85 21.44 18.55 -32.95
CA ASN A 85 20.90 17.40 -33.69
C ASN A 85 20.95 16.06 -32.94
N LYS A 86 21.03 16.09 -31.60
CA LYS A 86 20.94 14.90 -30.75
C LYS A 86 19.76 15.03 -29.79
N LYS A 87 18.97 13.98 -29.70
CA LYS A 87 17.86 13.85 -28.74
C LYS A 87 18.44 13.62 -27.35
N ARG A 88 18.07 14.47 -26.39
CA ARG A 88 18.48 14.38 -24.98
C ARG A 88 17.24 14.33 -24.10
N GLN A 89 17.15 13.29 -23.27
CA GLN A 89 16.08 13.13 -22.30
C GLN A 89 16.46 13.87 -21.00
N VAL A 90 15.58 14.73 -20.51
CA VAL A 90 15.73 15.43 -19.23
C VAL A 90 14.52 15.08 -18.35
N ASN A 91 14.79 14.67 -17.11
CA ASN A 91 13.75 14.32 -16.16
C ASN A 91 13.29 15.59 -15.43
N THR A 92 12.06 16.03 -15.67
CA THR A 92 11.52 17.29 -15.14
C THR A 92 10.70 17.09 -13.86
N GLY A 93 10.22 15.86 -13.60
CA GLY A 93 9.46 15.55 -12.38
C GLY A 93 9.00 14.10 -12.32
N TYR A 94 7.99 13.82 -11.49
CA TYR A 94 7.36 12.49 -11.39
C TYR A 94 5.86 12.62 -11.15
N LYS A 95 5.10 11.61 -11.59
CA LYS A 95 3.68 11.45 -11.30
C LYS A 95 3.49 10.21 -10.42
N ILE A 96 2.65 10.32 -9.41
CA ILE A 96 2.28 9.19 -8.56
C ILE A 96 0.99 8.59 -9.12
N GLY A 97 1.01 7.30 -9.45
CA GLY A 97 -0.14 6.54 -9.91
C GLY A 97 -1.09 6.15 -8.79
N THR A 98 -2.29 5.70 -9.16
CA THR A 98 -3.28 5.19 -8.19
C THR A 98 -2.84 3.85 -7.61
N THR A 99 -3.35 3.54 -6.42
CA THR A 99 -3.09 2.27 -5.73
C THR A 99 -4.40 1.52 -5.51
N ARG A 100 -4.42 0.23 -5.82
CA ARG A 100 -5.58 -0.64 -5.59
C ARG A 100 -5.38 -1.46 -4.32
N ILE A 101 -6.44 -1.56 -3.52
CA ILE A 101 -6.51 -2.39 -2.32
C ILE A 101 -7.71 -3.31 -2.47
N THR A 102 -7.55 -4.59 -2.13
CA THR A 102 -8.63 -5.57 -2.04
C THR A 102 -8.66 -6.15 -0.64
N VAL A 103 -9.82 -6.11 -0.01
CA VAL A 103 -10.05 -6.52 1.38
C VAL A 103 -11.13 -7.61 1.40
N TYR A 104 -11.04 -8.53 2.34
CA TYR A 104 -12.12 -9.45 2.65
C TYR A 104 -13.28 -8.70 3.33
N ASP A 105 -14.50 -8.95 2.87
CA ASP A 105 -15.69 -8.47 3.56
C ASP A 105 -16.09 -9.46 4.65
N THR A 106 -16.26 -8.97 5.86
CA THR A 106 -16.50 -9.75 7.08
C THR A 106 -17.85 -9.36 7.68
N ALA A 107 -18.45 -10.27 8.46
CA ALA A 107 -19.81 -10.06 9.01
C ALA A 107 -19.94 -8.87 9.97
N ASP A 108 -18.82 -8.38 10.51
CA ASP A 108 -18.74 -7.17 11.33
C ASP A 108 -18.68 -5.87 10.48
N SER A 109 -18.62 -6.00 9.15
CA SER A 109 -18.63 -4.92 8.16
C SER A 109 -17.50 -3.89 8.37
N MET A 110 -16.33 -4.36 8.81
CA MET A 110 -15.20 -3.48 9.18
C MET A 110 -14.71 -2.62 8.02
N ALA A 111 -14.57 -3.21 6.82
CA ALA A 111 -14.15 -2.49 5.62
C ALA A 111 -15.17 -1.40 5.21
N MET A 112 -16.47 -1.69 5.35
CA MET A 112 -17.53 -0.74 5.05
C MET A 112 -17.55 0.42 6.05
N ARG A 113 -17.34 0.15 7.35
CA ARG A 113 -17.21 1.17 8.38
C ARG A 113 -16.03 2.11 8.13
N MET A 114 -14.88 1.57 7.70
CA MET A 114 -13.75 2.39 7.25
C MET A 114 -14.18 3.37 6.15
N TRP A 115 -14.79 2.83 5.09
CA TRP A 115 -15.16 3.65 3.93
C TRP A 115 -16.19 4.73 4.28
N ALA A 116 -17.16 4.41 5.13
CA ALA A 116 -18.14 5.36 5.63
C ALA A 116 -17.49 6.50 6.45
N GLU A 117 -16.51 6.18 7.30
CA GLU A 117 -15.79 7.21 8.05
C GLU A 117 -14.89 8.06 7.14
N TYR A 118 -14.16 7.42 6.22
CA TYR A 118 -13.33 8.10 5.23
C TYR A 118 -14.16 9.08 4.38
N SER A 119 -15.32 8.63 3.90
CA SER A 119 -16.19 9.47 3.07
C SER A 119 -16.79 10.63 3.87
N LYS A 120 -17.21 10.40 5.12
CA LYS A 120 -17.69 11.46 6.03
C LYS A 120 -16.62 12.52 6.32
N TYR A 121 -15.35 12.13 6.38
CA TYR A 121 -14.25 13.07 6.60
C TYR A 121 -14.02 13.99 5.38
N TYR A 122 -13.89 13.42 4.19
CA TYR A 122 -13.49 14.16 2.97
C TYR A 122 -14.65 14.76 2.17
N PHE A 123 -15.81 14.10 2.11
CA PHE A 123 -16.92 14.50 1.24
C PHE A 123 -18.06 15.16 2.01
N GLY A 124 -18.09 15.09 3.34
CA GLY A 124 -18.99 15.85 4.21
C GLY A 124 -20.48 15.48 4.16
N ASP A 125 -20.93 14.74 3.14
CA ASP A 125 -22.35 14.49 2.81
C ASP A 125 -23.09 13.59 3.81
N PHE A 126 -22.39 12.73 4.55
CA PHE A 126 -22.99 11.92 5.62
C PHE A 126 -23.06 12.64 6.98
N ARG A 127 -22.88 13.97 7.00
CA ARG A 127 -23.03 14.81 8.20
C ARG A 127 -24.42 15.43 8.21
N HIS A 128 -25.47 14.62 8.23
CA HIS A 128 -26.71 15.12 8.80
C HIS A 128 -26.44 15.35 10.28
N ALA A 129 -26.19 16.61 10.64
CA ALA A 129 -26.26 17.03 12.02
C ALA A 129 -27.68 16.69 12.47
N THR A 130 -27.79 15.76 13.42
CA THR A 130 -29.00 15.61 14.23
C THR A 130 -29.18 16.87 15.07
N GLN A 131 -29.39 18.02 14.45
CA GLN A 131 -29.68 19.30 15.09
C GLN A 131 -30.58 20.16 14.18
N ALA A 132 -31.77 19.63 13.89
CA ALA A 132 -33.04 20.34 13.92
C ALA A 132 -34.13 19.30 13.61
N ALA A 133 -35.15 19.20 14.46
CA ALA A 133 -36.27 18.27 14.33
C ALA A 133 -37.23 18.61 13.16
N THR A 134 -36.70 19.06 12.03
CA THR A 134 -37.48 19.55 10.87
C THR A 134 -36.97 19.08 9.51
N ASP A 135 -35.93 18.23 9.44
CA ASP A 135 -35.48 17.66 8.17
C ASP A 135 -35.81 16.17 8.08
N TRP A 136 -36.63 15.80 7.10
CA TRP A 136 -36.92 14.41 6.74
C TRP A 136 -35.75 13.81 5.94
N GLY A 137 -34.79 13.20 6.64
CA GLY A 137 -33.73 12.38 6.04
C GLY A 137 -33.90 10.91 6.41
N TYR A 138 -33.83 10.00 5.44
CA TYR A 138 -33.79 8.56 5.70
C TYR A 138 -32.33 8.12 5.91
N ASP A 139 -32.00 7.61 7.09
CA ASP A 139 -30.70 7.02 7.41
C ASP A 139 -30.80 5.49 7.27
N VAL A 140 -30.12 4.94 6.26
CA VAL A 140 -30.10 3.50 5.94
C VAL A 140 -29.09 2.69 6.77
N THR A 141 -28.36 3.32 7.69
CA THR A 141 -27.33 2.67 8.50
C THR A 141 -27.67 2.55 9.99
N LEU A 142 -28.75 3.17 10.44
CA LEU A 142 -29.26 3.02 11.80
C LEU A 142 -29.86 1.62 12.00
N ARG A 143 -29.43 0.95 13.07
CA ARG A 143 -29.94 -0.38 13.47
C ARG A 143 -31.25 -0.34 14.23
N THR A 144 -31.79 0.84 14.47
CA THR A 144 -33.01 1.07 15.24
C THR A 144 -33.85 2.11 14.53
N PHE A 145 -35.11 1.78 14.27
CA PHE A 145 -36.08 2.72 13.75
C PHE A 145 -36.32 3.81 14.79
N GLN A 146 -36.22 5.07 14.39
CA GLN A 146 -36.75 6.19 15.17
C GLN A 146 -38.12 6.52 14.57
N ASP A 147 -39.17 6.29 15.36
CA ASP A 147 -40.55 6.72 15.07
C ASP A 147 -40.70 8.25 15.17
#